data_AF-A0A9E2PB17-F1
#
_entry.id   AF-A0A9E2PB17-F1
#
_cell.length_a   1.000
_cell.length_b   1.000
_cell.length_c   1.000
_cell.angle_alpha   90.00
_cell.angle_beta   90.00
_cell.angle_gamma   90.00
#
_symmetry.space_group_name_H-M   'P 1'
#
loop_
_entity.id
_entity.type
_entity.pdbx_description
1 polymer ?
#
loop_
_entity_poly.entity_id
_entity_poly.type
_entity_poly.pdbx_seq_one_letter_code
_entity_poly.pdbx_strand_id
1 'polypeptide(L)'
;LTVFQLLGNTYDFDFDFNDATSQCCTELIYRSLNNKSSICFTLKKRVGKQTLSADDIIEYNFSCNDQAFEFVLLATSKATNTHYNVEIMTGDDGRKAFYALMH
;
A
#
# COMPACT_ATOMS: atom_id res chain seq x y z
N LEU A 1 -4.70 14.28 17.08
CA LEU A 1 -3.86 14.64 15.92
C LEU A 1 -4.53 15.82 15.22
N THR A 2 -3.81 16.92 15.02
CA THR A 2 -4.30 18.06 14.23
C THR A 2 -4.04 17.79 12.75
N VAL A 3 -4.85 18.38 11.85
CA VAL A 3 -4.76 18.13 10.39
C VAL A 3 -3.39 18.48 9.81
N PHE A 4 -2.70 19.47 10.36
CA PHE A 4 -1.42 19.97 9.82
C PHE A 4 -0.18 19.52 10.61
N GLN A 5 -0.31 18.50 11.46
CA GLN A 5 0.75 18.15 12.41
C GLN A 5 2.06 17.68 11.75
N LEU A 6 2.01 17.29 10.47
CA LEU A 6 3.16 16.81 9.68
C LEU A 6 3.35 17.64 8.39
N LEU A 7 2.66 18.78 8.30
CA LEU A 7 2.81 19.71 7.18
C LEU A 7 4.23 20.27 7.20
N GLY A 8 4.99 20.02 6.14
CA GLY A 8 6.39 20.43 6.02
C GLY A 8 7.42 19.33 6.27
N ASN A 9 6.99 18.13 6.69
CA ASN A 9 7.89 16.98 6.73
C ASN A 9 8.28 16.56 5.30
N THR A 10 9.51 16.07 5.14
CA THR A 10 9.99 15.53 3.87
C THR A 10 9.34 14.19 3.58
N TYR A 11 9.14 13.90 2.30
CA TYR A 11 8.65 12.60 1.84
C TYR A 11 9.84 11.68 1.51
N ASP A 12 9.74 10.42 1.92
CA ASP A 12 10.74 9.40 1.63
C ASP A 12 10.52 8.81 0.24
N PHE A 13 11.31 9.29 -0.73
CA PHE A 13 11.30 8.76 -2.10
C PHE A 13 12.17 7.52 -2.28
N ASP A 14 13.04 7.21 -1.31
CA ASP A 14 13.90 6.02 -1.31
C ASP A 14 13.20 4.82 -0.66
N PHE A 15 12.06 5.06 0.01
CA PHE A 15 11.25 4.08 0.73
C PHE A 15 12.08 3.29 1.77
N ASP A 16 13.01 3.98 2.44
CA ASP A 16 13.82 3.41 3.51
C ASP A 16 13.05 3.41 4.83
N PHE A 17 12.37 2.31 5.11
CA PHE A 17 11.64 2.09 6.37
C PHE A 17 12.54 2.08 7.63
N ASN A 18 13.87 2.13 7.49
CA ASN A 18 14.79 2.28 8.62
C ASN A 18 14.95 3.75 9.04
N ASP A 19 14.78 4.69 8.11
CA ASP A 19 14.74 6.12 8.40
C ASP A 19 13.32 6.54 8.82
N ALA A 20 13.22 7.36 9.87
CA ALA A 20 11.94 7.94 10.32
C ALA A 20 11.94 9.47 10.29
N THR A 21 12.96 10.08 9.65
CA THR A 21 13.06 11.53 9.48
C THR A 21 12.12 12.05 8.39
N SER A 22 11.73 11.18 7.45
CA SER A 22 10.79 11.43 6.36
C SER A 22 9.56 10.53 6.44
N GLN A 23 8.45 10.98 5.85
CA GLN A 23 7.21 10.20 5.78
C GLN A 23 7.19 9.32 4.53
N CYS A 24 6.88 8.04 4.69
CA CYS A 24 6.58 7.15 3.57
C CYS A 24 5.07 7.14 3.25
N CYS A 25 4.68 6.71 2.04
CA CYS A 25 3.28 6.67 1.61
C CYS A 25 2.38 5.87 2.55
N THR A 26 2.84 4.75 3.09
CA THR A 26 2.03 3.89 3.96
C THR A 26 1.80 4.52 5.35
N GLU A 27 2.71 5.37 5.83
CA GLU A 27 2.49 6.16 7.03
C GLU A 27 1.40 7.21 6.82
N LEU A 28 1.41 7.90 5.68
CA LEU A 28 0.36 8.85 5.32
C LEU A 28 -1.00 8.15 5.21
N ILE A 29 -1.05 6.96 4.59
CA ILE A 29 -2.26 6.14 4.51
C ILE A 29 -2.74 5.76 5.91
N TYR A 30 -1.86 5.23 6.76
CA TYR A 30 -2.22 4.86 8.14
C TYR A 30 -2.78 6.05 8.91
N ARG A 31 -2.10 7.20 8.91
CA ARG A 31 -2.55 8.37 9.69
C ARG A 31 -3.85 8.97 9.17
N SER A 32 -4.11 8.87 7.86
CA SER A 32 -5.29 9.43 7.23
C SER A 32 -6.52 8.53 7.36
N LEU A 33 -6.33 7.21 7.27
CA LEU A 33 -7.43 6.24 7.13
C LEU A 33 -7.63 5.34 8.35
N ASN A 34 -6.62 5.15 9.20
CA ASN A 34 -6.76 4.24 10.34
C ASN A 34 -7.89 4.71 11.29
N ASN A 35 -8.76 3.78 11.68
CA ASN A 35 -9.96 4.03 12.47
C ASN A 35 -10.95 5.01 11.81
N LYS A 36 -10.91 5.15 10.49
CA LYS A 36 -11.92 5.87 9.70
C LYS A 36 -12.80 4.86 8.97
N SER A 37 -14.12 5.05 9.06
CA SER A 37 -15.09 4.12 8.47
C SER A 37 -14.84 2.67 8.96
N SER A 38 -14.78 1.71 8.05
CA SER A 38 -14.48 0.30 8.31
C SER A 38 -12.99 -0.05 8.30
N ILE A 39 -12.09 0.93 8.13
CA ILE A 39 -10.63 0.69 8.02
C ILE A 39 -9.98 0.71 9.40
N CYS A 40 -9.32 -0.40 9.76
CA CYS A 40 -8.57 -0.56 11.00
C CYS A 40 -7.30 -1.38 10.74
N PHE A 41 -6.16 -0.70 10.65
CA PHE A 41 -4.89 -1.34 10.34
C PHE A 41 -4.18 -1.85 11.61
N THR A 42 -3.60 -3.05 11.51
CA THR A 42 -2.70 -3.59 12.52
C THR A 42 -1.27 -3.29 12.13
N LEU A 43 -0.56 -2.51 12.96
CA LEU A 43 0.88 -2.30 12.78
C LEU A 43 1.65 -3.56 13.17
N LYS A 44 2.68 -3.91 12.40
CA LYS A 44 3.60 -5.01 12.72
C LYS A 44 4.97 -4.42 13.09
N LYS A 45 5.65 -5.03 14.07
CA LYS A 45 6.97 -4.58 14.50
C LYS A 45 8.04 -4.99 13.47
N ARG A 46 8.73 -4.03 12.86
CA ARG A 46 9.84 -4.24 11.92
C ARG A 46 11.01 -3.35 12.33
N VAL A 47 12.20 -3.94 12.45
CA VAL A 47 13.44 -3.24 12.89
C VAL A 47 13.22 -2.37 14.14
N GLY A 48 12.45 -2.90 15.11
CA GLY A 48 12.14 -2.21 16.36
C GLY A 48 11.00 -1.18 16.31
N LYS A 49 10.55 -0.77 15.13
CA LYS A 49 9.48 0.24 14.92
C LYS A 49 8.15 -0.44 14.60
N GLN A 50 7.03 0.21 14.96
CA GLN A 50 5.70 -0.22 14.53
C GLN A 50 5.44 0.33 13.13
N THR A 51 5.31 -0.55 12.15
CA THR A 51 5.32 -0.17 10.73
C THR A 51 4.15 -0.83 10.00
N LEU A 52 3.52 -0.06 9.11
CA LEU A 52 2.59 -0.56 8.10
C LEU A 52 3.32 -0.62 6.76
N SER A 53 3.47 -1.80 6.17
CA SER A 53 4.00 -1.93 4.79
C SER A 53 2.88 -1.88 3.75
N ALA A 54 3.23 -1.74 2.47
CA ALA A 54 2.27 -1.87 1.38
C ALA A 54 1.63 -3.27 1.36
N ASP A 55 2.45 -4.31 1.58
CA ASP A 55 1.95 -5.70 1.68
C ASP A 55 0.94 -5.87 2.82
N ASP A 56 1.11 -5.18 3.95
CA ASP A 56 0.14 -5.25 5.05
C ASP A 56 -1.21 -4.63 4.66
N ILE A 57 -1.22 -3.56 3.85
CA ILE A 57 -2.45 -2.94 3.34
C ILE A 57 -3.15 -3.88 2.36
N ILE A 58 -2.38 -4.52 1.48
CA ILE A 58 -2.88 -5.54 0.55
C ILE A 58 -3.47 -6.69 1.35
N GLU A 59 -2.71 -7.31 2.26
CA GLU A 59 -3.19 -8.42 3.09
C GLU A 59 -4.45 -8.05 3.89
N TYR A 60 -4.51 -6.83 4.44
CA TYR A 60 -5.71 -6.33 5.13
C TYR A 60 -6.94 -6.31 4.22
N ASN A 61 -6.81 -5.81 2.99
CA ASN A 61 -7.93 -5.78 2.02
C ASN A 61 -8.44 -7.20 1.71
N PHE A 62 -7.55 -8.19 1.69
CA PHE A 62 -7.92 -9.55 1.28
C PHE A 62 -8.46 -10.38 2.44
N SER A 63 -7.79 -10.32 3.59
CA SER A 63 -8.02 -11.24 4.69
C SER A 63 -8.89 -10.66 5.79
N CYS A 64 -9.08 -9.34 5.84
CA CYS A 64 -9.81 -8.68 6.92
C CYS A 64 -11.03 -7.90 6.45
N ASN A 65 -10.93 -7.15 5.34
CA ASN A 65 -12.01 -6.29 4.87
C ASN A 65 -11.92 -6.03 3.35
N ASP A 66 -12.63 -6.84 2.56
CA ASP A 66 -12.64 -6.77 1.09
C ASP A 66 -13.46 -5.62 0.49
N GLN A 67 -14.15 -4.85 1.34
CA GLN A 67 -14.88 -3.65 0.96
C GLN A 67 -14.15 -2.35 1.38
N ALA A 68 -12.97 -2.46 1.98
CA ALA A 68 -12.21 -1.29 2.45
C ALA A 68 -11.70 -0.42 1.29
N PHE A 69 -11.38 -1.05 0.16
CA PHE A 69 -10.79 -0.37 -0.99
C PHE A 69 -11.46 -0.79 -2.30
N GLU A 70 -11.56 0.17 -3.22
CA GLU A 70 -11.93 -0.10 -4.59
C GLU A 70 -10.68 -0.52 -5.39
N PHE A 71 -10.80 -1.60 -6.17
CA PHE A 71 -9.75 -1.99 -7.10
C PHE A 71 -9.76 -1.05 -8.32
N VAL A 72 -8.71 -0.27 -8.50
CA VAL A 72 -8.59 0.67 -9.63
C VAL A 72 -7.83 0.06 -10.80
N LEU A 73 -6.60 -0.42 -10.56
CA LEU A 73 -5.71 -0.95 -11.60
C LEU A 73 -4.66 -1.91 -11.06
N LEU A 74 -4.22 -2.83 -11.90
CA LEU A 74 -2.98 -3.62 -11.76
C LEU A 74 -2.13 -3.36 -13.00
N ALA A 75 -0.88 -2.93 -12.79
CA ALA A 75 0.11 -2.81 -13.85
C ALA A 75 1.18 -3.87 -13.65
N THR A 76 1.36 -4.77 -14.62
CA THR A 76 2.38 -5.82 -14.59
C THR A 76 3.35 -5.65 -15.75
N SER A 77 4.55 -6.22 -15.62
CA SER A 77 5.50 -6.34 -16.73
C SER A 77 5.57 -7.78 -17.20
N LYS A 78 5.36 -8.03 -18.48
CA LYS A 78 5.61 -9.33 -19.09
C LYS A 78 6.96 -9.29 -19.80
N ALA A 79 7.96 -9.93 -19.21
CA ALA A 79 9.27 -10.07 -19.85
C ALA A 79 9.10 -10.88 -21.14
N THR A 80 9.24 -10.21 -22.28
CA THR A 80 9.45 -10.85 -23.57
C THR A 80 10.89 -10.59 -23.98
N ASN A 81 11.51 -11.53 -24.70
CA ASN A 81 12.96 -11.54 -24.97
C ASN A 81 13.53 -10.29 -25.67
N THR A 82 12.71 -9.29 -26.02
CA THR A 82 13.16 -8.07 -26.71
C THR A 82 12.53 -6.74 -26.27
N HIS A 83 11.46 -6.70 -25.45
CA HIS A 83 10.85 -5.43 -24.98
C HIS A 83 10.16 -5.55 -23.60
N TYR A 84 10.26 -4.51 -22.78
CA TYR A 84 9.45 -4.33 -21.57
C TYR A 84 8.03 -3.90 -21.98
N ASN A 85 7.11 -4.86 -22.06
CA ASN A 85 5.69 -4.57 -22.25
C ASN A 85 5.02 -4.44 -20.88
N VAL A 86 4.37 -3.29 -20.65
CA VAL A 86 3.51 -3.05 -19.50
C VAL A 86 2.10 -3.50 -19.87
N GLU A 87 1.52 -4.40 -19.08
CA GLU A 87 0.12 -4.81 -19.18
C GLU A 87 -0.65 -4.11 -18.06
N ILE A 88 -1.70 -3.37 -18.42
CA ILE A 88 -2.57 -2.68 -17.47
C ILE A 88 -3.92 -3.39 -17.48
N MET A 89 -4.38 -3.81 -16.31
CA MET A 89 -5.66 -4.47 -16.10
C MET A 89 -6.49 -3.65 -15.09
N THR A 90 -7.77 -3.51 -15.34
CA THR A 90 -8.71 -2.76 -14.48
C THR A 90 -9.93 -3.60 -14.15
N GLY A 91 -10.75 -3.17 -13.19
CA GLY A 91 -12.00 -3.84 -12.84
C GLY A 91 -11.81 -5.30 -12.37
N ASP A 92 -12.79 -6.15 -12.66
CA ASP A 92 -12.81 -7.53 -12.16
C ASP A 92 -11.68 -8.41 -12.68
N ASP A 93 -11.24 -8.21 -13.92
CA ASP A 93 -10.15 -9.01 -14.50
C ASP A 93 -8.81 -8.66 -13.86
N GLY A 94 -8.54 -7.36 -13.65
CA GLY A 94 -7.37 -6.92 -12.89
C GLY A 94 -7.41 -7.41 -11.45
N ARG A 95 -8.58 -7.36 -10.81
CA ARG A 95 -8.78 -7.90 -9.47
C ARG A 95 -8.44 -9.39 -9.44
N LYS A 96 -9.05 -10.22 -10.29
CA LYS A 96 -8.77 -11.67 -10.35
C LYS A 96 -7.28 -11.97 -10.60
N ALA A 97 -6.65 -11.25 -11.52
CA ALA A 97 -5.22 -11.40 -11.80
C ALA A 97 -4.36 -11.05 -10.59
N PHE A 98 -4.70 -9.96 -9.88
CA PHE A 98 -4.01 -9.57 -8.66
C PHE A 98 -4.15 -10.63 -7.57
N TYR A 99 -5.35 -11.20 -7.37
CA TYR A 99 -5.56 -12.29 -6.41
C TYR A 99 -4.74 -13.53 -6.74
N ALA A 100 -4.57 -13.86 -8.03
CA ALA A 100 -3.74 -14.98 -8.47
C ALA A 100 -2.23 -14.76 -8.24
N LEU A 101 -1.76 -13.52 -8.09
CA LEU A 101 -0.35 -13.22 -7.80
C LEU A 101 0.00 -13.33 -6.30
N MET A 102 -1.01 -13.31 -5.43
CA MET A 102 -0.84 -13.38 -3.97
C MET A 102 -0.83 -14.84 -3.44
N HIS A 103 -0.93 -15.83 -4.34
CA HIS A 103 -0.94 -17.28 -4.06
C HIS A 103 0.06 -18.01 -4.95
#